data_AF-A0A0D2MS71-F1
#
_entry.id   AF-A0A0D2MS71-F1
#
_cell.length_a   1.000
_cell.length_b   1.000
_cell.length_c   1.000
_cell.angle_alpha   90.00
_cell.angle_beta   90.00
_cell.angle_gamma   90.00
#
_symmetry.space_group_name_H-M   'P 1'
#
loop_
_entity.id
_entity.type
_entity.pdbx_description
1 polymer ?
#
loop_
_entity_poly.entity_id
_entity_poly.type
_entity_poly.pdbx_seq_one_letter_code
_entity_poly.pdbx_strand_id
1 'polypeptide(L)'
;MSYQYFNEGDIMKAKPKHFIPRPEGAGNVGQHPVIILTSPDPNGYVLVAPMSHNHPDGTPTRRASRYGLPVDPVKGESQVNVGHPKVIHQDNLRPNKPHAAMRYQDYLALKTDIFQHVPRQTW
;
A
#
# COMPACT_ATOMS: atom_id res chain seq x y z
N MET A 1 3.94 5.08 25.02
CA MET A 1 3.65 4.59 23.66
C MET A 1 4.16 5.65 22.69
N SER A 2 5.16 5.34 21.86
CA SER A 2 5.59 6.28 20.82
C SER A 2 4.57 6.20 19.69
N TYR A 3 3.80 7.26 19.47
CA TYR A 3 2.98 7.38 18.28
C TYR A 3 3.93 7.34 17.08
N GLN A 4 3.85 6.26 16.30
CA GLN A 4 4.58 6.16 15.05
C GLN A 4 3.85 7.05 14.04
N TYR A 5 4.30 8.30 13.91
CA TYR A 5 3.79 9.22 12.91
C TYR A 5 4.26 8.77 11.53
N PHE A 6 3.29 8.41 10.69
CA PHE A 6 3.44 8.31 9.24
C PHE A 6 2.43 9.23 8.58
N ASN A 7 2.73 9.63 7.35
CA ASN A 7 1.90 10.51 6.55
C ASN A 7 1.31 9.77 5.34
N GLU A 8 0.25 10.32 4.78
CA GLU A 8 -0.23 9.91 3.46
C GLU A 8 0.89 10.00 2.41
N GLY A 9 0.99 8.98 1.57
CA GLY A 9 2.07 8.84 0.60
C GLY A 9 3.37 8.23 1.15
N ASP A 10 3.47 8.00 2.47
CA ASP A 10 4.58 7.23 3.03
C ASP A 10 4.55 5.79 2.50
N ILE A 11 5.74 5.24 2.28
CA ILE A 11 5.94 3.85 1.92
C ILE A 11 6.41 3.11 3.17
N MET A 12 5.60 2.16 3.60
CA MET A 12 5.84 1.33 4.79
C MET A 12 5.87 -0.15 4.40
N LYS A 13 6.04 -1.04 5.37
CA LYS A 13 6.00 -2.49 5.21
C LYS A 13 4.89 -3.09 6.05
N ALA A 14 4.17 -4.06 5.48
CA ALA A 14 3.13 -4.81 6.18
C ALA A 14 3.10 -6.28 5.74
N LYS A 15 2.61 -7.18 6.59
CA LYS A 15 2.35 -8.57 6.18
C LYS A 15 0.91 -8.71 5.68
N PRO A 16 0.67 -9.33 4.51
CA PRO A 16 -0.68 -9.45 3.96
C PRO A 16 -1.72 -10.13 4.85
N LYS A 17 -1.29 -11.00 5.79
CA LYS A 17 -2.19 -11.64 6.76
C LYS A 17 -2.94 -10.67 7.70
N HIS A 18 -2.47 -9.42 7.80
CA HIS A 18 -3.09 -8.39 8.63
C HIS A 18 -4.03 -7.46 7.85
N PHE A 19 -4.14 -7.64 6.53
CA PHE A 19 -5.09 -6.88 5.72
C PHE A 19 -6.51 -7.34 5.96
N ILE A 20 -7.46 -6.43 5.79
CA ILE A 20 -8.90 -6.68 5.86
C ILE A 20 -9.50 -6.31 4.49
N PRO A 21 -10.19 -7.25 3.81
CA PRO A 21 -10.23 -8.68 4.10
C PRO A 21 -8.84 -9.32 3.92
N ARG A 22 -8.59 -10.41 4.65
CA ARG A 22 -7.34 -11.17 4.54
C ARG A 22 -7.27 -11.86 3.17
N PRO A 23 -6.22 -11.64 2.37
CA PRO A 23 -6.05 -12.35 1.11
C PRO A 23 -5.86 -13.85 1.33
N GLU A 24 -6.38 -14.66 0.41
CA GLU A 24 -6.14 -16.10 0.40
C GLU A 24 -4.64 -16.41 0.34
N GLY A 25 -4.20 -17.48 1.01
CA GLY A 25 -2.78 -17.89 1.03
C GLY A 25 -1.83 -16.97 1.80
N ALA A 26 -2.29 -15.88 2.41
CA ALA A 26 -1.43 -14.86 3.05
C ALA A 26 -0.67 -15.32 4.33
N GLY A 27 -0.81 -16.57 4.78
CA GLY A 27 -0.31 -17.05 6.08
C GLY A 27 1.21 -16.96 6.27
N ASN A 28 1.97 -17.37 5.25
CA ASN A 28 3.44 -17.43 5.29
C ASN A 28 4.13 -16.33 4.47
N VAL A 29 3.36 -15.36 3.97
CA VAL A 29 3.88 -14.28 3.15
C VAL A 29 4.65 -13.28 4.03
N GLY A 30 5.82 -12.88 3.55
CA GLY A 30 6.69 -11.91 4.21
C GLY A 30 6.09 -10.51 4.29
N GLN A 31 6.93 -9.53 4.62
CA GLN A 31 6.52 -8.13 4.57
C GLN A 31 6.61 -7.61 3.13
N HIS A 32 5.56 -6.92 2.71
CA HIS A 32 5.48 -6.23 1.43
C HIS A 32 5.43 -4.73 1.65
N PRO A 33 6.00 -3.94 0.71
CA PRO A 33 5.81 -2.51 0.72
C PRO A 33 4.33 -2.17 0.54
N VAL A 34 3.87 -1.13 1.25
CA VAL A 34 2.52 -0.58 1.15
C VAL A 34 2.62 0.94 1.13
N ILE A 35 1.75 1.60 0.36
CA ILE A 35 1.63 3.05 0.33
C ILE A 35 0.46 3.44 1.25
N ILE A 36 0.68 4.39 2.16
CA ILE A 36 -0.36 4.93 3.05
C ILE A 36 -1.30 5.85 2.26
N LEU A 37 -2.61 5.63 2.35
CA LEU A 37 -3.63 6.41 1.64
C LEU A 37 -4.46 7.31 2.54
N THR A 38 -4.51 7.04 3.84
CA THR A 38 -5.25 7.84 4.83
C THR A 38 -4.47 7.99 6.12
N SER A 39 -4.83 9.00 6.90
CA SER A 39 -4.50 9.02 8.33
C SER A 39 -5.24 7.88 9.06
N PRO A 40 -4.74 7.42 10.23
CA PRO A 40 -5.47 6.47 11.06
C PRO A 40 -6.83 7.02 11.48
N ASP A 41 -7.85 6.17 11.44
CA ASP A 41 -9.16 6.46 12.03
C ASP A 41 -9.11 6.44 13.58
N PRO A 42 -10.21 6.76 14.30
CA PRO A 42 -10.22 6.74 15.77
C PRO A 42 -9.85 5.38 16.40
N ASN A 43 -9.96 4.29 15.63
CA ASN A 43 -9.61 2.94 16.04
C ASN A 43 -8.22 2.50 15.54
N GLY A 44 -7.45 3.39 14.92
CA GLY A 44 -6.10 3.12 14.42
C GLY A 44 -6.04 2.38 13.07
N TYR A 45 -7.15 2.28 12.33
CA TYR A 45 -7.17 1.65 11.00
C TYR A 45 -6.81 2.64 9.89
N VAL A 46 -6.12 2.12 8.88
CA VAL A 46 -5.53 2.88 7.78
C VAL A 46 -5.85 2.19 6.47
N LEU A 47 -6.16 2.96 5.43
CA LEU A 47 -6.22 2.46 4.07
C LEU A 47 -4.81 2.47 3.45
N VAL A 48 -4.46 1.37 2.80
CA VAL A 48 -3.17 1.20 2.13
C VAL A 48 -3.33 0.62 0.74
N ALA A 49 -2.41 0.98 -0.16
CA ALA A 49 -2.22 0.34 -1.46
C ALA A 49 -1.01 -0.62 -1.39
N PRO A 50 -1.23 -1.95 -1.43
CA PRO A 50 -0.12 -2.90 -1.44
C PRO A 50 0.71 -2.85 -2.72
N MET A 51 2.01 -3.05 -2.58
CA MET A 51 2.94 -3.23 -3.69
C MET A 51 3.60 -4.60 -3.62
N SER A 52 3.61 -5.32 -4.74
CA SER A 52 4.13 -6.69 -4.85
C SER A 52 4.48 -7.03 -6.29
N HIS A 53 5.37 -8.00 -6.49
CA HIS A 53 5.59 -8.61 -7.81
C HIS A 53 4.46 -9.59 -8.17
N ASN A 54 3.75 -10.10 -7.17
CA ASN A 54 2.65 -11.02 -7.35
C ASN A 54 1.45 -10.58 -6.51
N HIS A 55 0.32 -10.37 -7.18
CA HIS A 55 -0.97 -10.07 -6.56
C HIS A 55 -1.95 -11.22 -6.85
N PRO A 56 -2.99 -11.42 -6.02
CA PRO A 56 -4.04 -12.38 -6.34
C PRO A 56 -4.64 -12.11 -7.73
N ASP A 57 -5.02 -13.19 -8.44
CA ASP A 57 -5.56 -13.11 -9.79
C ASP A 57 -6.73 -12.12 -9.89
N GLY A 58 -6.76 -11.35 -10.97
CA GLY A 58 -7.79 -10.33 -11.20
C GLY A 58 -7.65 -9.04 -10.39
N THR A 59 -6.64 -8.90 -9.52
CA THR A 59 -6.36 -7.63 -8.84
C THR A 59 -5.99 -6.55 -9.86
N PRO A 60 -6.69 -5.41 -9.92
CA PRO A 60 -6.27 -4.29 -10.75
C PRO A 60 -4.94 -3.73 -10.27
N THR A 61 -3.96 -3.68 -11.16
CA THR A 61 -2.62 -3.21 -10.84
C THR A 61 -2.07 -2.20 -11.85
N ARG A 62 -1.06 -1.45 -11.42
CA ARG A 62 -0.21 -0.61 -12.28
C ARG A 62 1.24 -0.83 -11.91
N ARG A 63 2.15 -0.65 -12.88
CA ARG A 63 3.60 -0.72 -12.65
C ARG A 63 4.01 0.34 -11.61
N ALA A 64 4.89 -0.01 -10.68
CA ALA A 64 5.35 0.88 -9.62
C ALA A 64 6.14 2.07 -10.20
N SER A 65 6.90 1.86 -11.27
CA SER A 65 7.62 2.92 -11.99
C SER A 65 6.74 4.05 -12.53
N ARG A 66 5.43 3.81 -12.75
CA ARG A 66 4.45 4.86 -13.11
C ARG A 66 4.37 5.95 -12.04
N TYR A 67 4.65 5.60 -10.79
CA TYR A 67 4.59 6.50 -9.64
C TYR A 67 5.98 6.87 -9.11
N GLY A 68 7.01 6.81 -9.97
CA GLY A 68 8.37 7.18 -9.59
C GLY A 68 9.05 6.23 -8.60
N LEU A 69 8.49 5.04 -8.37
CA LEU A 69 9.06 4.05 -7.46
C LEU A 69 10.19 3.25 -8.16
N PRO A 70 11.26 2.89 -7.44
CA PRO A 70 12.41 2.21 -8.03
C PRO A 70 12.06 0.79 -8.48
N VAL A 71 12.69 0.38 -9.59
CA VAL A 71 12.65 -1.00 -10.08
C VAL A 71 13.78 -1.77 -9.40
N ASP A 72 13.45 -2.92 -8.80
CA ASP A 72 14.45 -3.79 -8.19
C ASP A 72 15.27 -4.46 -9.33
N PRO A 73 16.60 -4.34 -9.35
CA PRO A 73 17.41 -4.89 -10.46
C PRO A 73 17.45 -6.42 -10.48
N VAL A 74 17.11 -7.09 -9.38
CA VAL A 74 17.10 -8.56 -9.25
C VAL A 74 15.69 -9.11 -9.42
N LYS A 75 14.70 -8.49 -8.75
CA LYS A 75 13.31 -8.96 -8.73
C LYS A 75 12.45 -8.35 -9.84
N GLY A 76 12.93 -7.31 -10.50
CA GLY A 76 12.25 -6.62 -11.59
C GLY A 76 11.20 -5.60 -11.12
N GLU A 77 10.29 -5.27 -12.03
CA GLU A 77 9.23 -4.29 -11.80
C GLU A 77 8.21 -4.82 -10.78
N SER A 78 7.91 -4.00 -9.77
CA SER A 78 6.80 -4.26 -8.85
C SER A 78 5.49 -3.71 -9.40
N GLN A 79 4.37 -4.20 -8.88
CA GLN A 79 3.06 -3.68 -9.20
C GLN A 79 2.39 -3.12 -7.96
N VAL A 80 1.77 -1.95 -8.09
CA VAL A 80 0.91 -1.34 -7.07
C VAL A 80 -0.52 -1.76 -7.34
N ASN A 81 -1.22 -2.20 -6.29
CA ASN A 81 -2.65 -2.48 -6.35
C ASN A 81 -3.42 -1.14 -6.45
N VAL A 82 -4.19 -0.99 -7.52
CA VAL A 82 -5.03 0.18 -7.79
C VAL A 82 -6.53 -0.16 -7.73
N GLY A 83 -6.89 -1.35 -7.26
CA GLY A 83 -8.28 -1.71 -6.95
C GLY A 83 -8.69 -1.20 -5.56
N HIS A 84 -9.63 -1.90 -4.92
CA HIS A 84 -10.06 -1.59 -3.56
C HIS A 84 -8.87 -1.58 -2.59
N PRO A 85 -8.62 -0.44 -1.91
CA PRO A 85 -7.60 -0.35 -0.87
C PRO A 85 -7.77 -1.43 0.21
N LYS A 86 -6.65 -1.81 0.82
CA LYS A 86 -6.68 -2.73 1.97
C LYS A 86 -6.74 -1.92 3.26
N VAL A 87 -7.53 -2.41 4.20
CA VAL A 87 -7.58 -1.85 5.56
C VAL A 87 -6.56 -2.60 6.42
N ILE A 88 -5.79 -1.89 7.25
CA ILE A 88 -4.85 -2.47 8.22
C ILE A 88 -4.77 -1.58 9.47
N HIS A 89 -4.62 -2.19 10.65
CA HIS A 89 -4.32 -1.44 11.87
C HIS A 89 -2.87 -0.93 11.88
N GLN A 90 -2.66 0.31 12.30
CA GLN A 90 -1.36 1.00 12.29
C GLN A 90 -0.23 0.23 13.00
N ASP A 91 -0.54 -0.51 14.06
CA ASP A 91 0.45 -1.32 14.79
C ASP A 91 1.08 -2.45 13.97
N ASN A 92 0.49 -2.78 12.81
CA ASN A 92 1.00 -3.78 11.87
C ASN A 92 1.83 -3.16 10.74
N LEU A 93 2.01 -1.84 10.73
CA LEU A 93 2.88 -1.12 9.81
C LEU A 93 4.30 -1.03 10.37
N ARG A 94 5.30 -1.16 9.50
CA ARG A 94 6.71 -1.00 9.84
C ARG A 94 7.33 0.05 8.94
N PRO A 95 8.04 1.04 9.48
CA PRO A 95 8.66 2.08 8.67
C PRO A 95 9.80 1.48 7.84
N ASN A 96 10.06 2.08 6.68
CA ASN A 96 11.32 1.84 5.98
C ASN A 96 12.48 2.54 6.69
N LYS A 97 13.67 1.95 6.57
CA LYS A 97 14.94 2.53 7.03
C LYS A 97 15.92 2.47 5.84
N PRO A 98 16.24 3.59 5.17
CA PRO A 98 15.77 4.96 5.43
C PRO A 98 14.26 5.14 5.18
N HIS A 99 13.68 6.22 5.72
CA HIS A 99 12.29 6.61 5.42
C HIS A 99 12.11 6.78 3.91
N ALA A 100 10.96 6.34 3.41
CA ALA A 100 10.64 6.39 2.00
C ALA A 100 9.21 6.90 1.85
N ALA A 101 9.01 7.85 0.96
CA ALA A 101 7.71 8.45 0.65
C ALA A 101 7.62 8.73 -0.85
N MET A 102 6.40 8.72 -1.36
CA MET A 102 6.11 9.14 -2.73
C MET A 102 6.29 10.65 -2.88
N ARG A 103 6.63 11.11 -4.09
CA ARG A 103 6.45 12.53 -4.41
C ARG A 103 4.96 12.83 -4.47
N TYR A 104 4.57 14.05 -4.11
CA TYR A 104 3.17 14.43 -4.02
C TYR A 104 2.39 14.19 -5.34
N GLN A 105 2.98 14.55 -6.49
CA GLN A 105 2.37 14.32 -7.80
C GLN A 105 2.12 12.82 -8.11
N ASP A 106 3.05 11.95 -7.67
CA ASP A 106 2.97 10.51 -7.90
C ASP A 106 1.90 9.89 -6.98
N TYR A 107 1.80 10.40 -5.74
CA TYR A 107 0.75 10.03 -4.80
C TYR A 107 -0.65 10.42 -5.32
N LEU A 108 -0.80 11.62 -5.88
CA LEU A 108 -2.06 12.05 -6.51
C LEU A 108 -2.42 11.19 -7.73
N ALA A 109 -1.44 10.82 -8.56
CA ALA A 109 -1.65 9.92 -9.69
C ALA A 109 -2.14 8.54 -9.21
N LEU A 110 -1.57 8.00 -8.12
CA LEU A 110 -2.04 6.76 -7.52
C LEU A 110 -3.48 6.88 -7.02
N LYS A 111 -3.83 7.91 -6.26
CA LYS A 111 -5.22 8.12 -5.80
C LYS A 111 -6.20 8.23 -6.97
N THR A 112 -5.79 8.89 -8.05
CA THR A 112 -6.59 9.00 -9.28
C THR A 112 -6.81 7.65 -9.94
N ASP A 113 -5.77 6.83 -10.08
CA ASP A 113 -5.91 5.48 -10.63
C ASP A 113 -6.79 4.60 -9.72
N ILE A 114 -6.67 4.69 -8.38
CA ILE A 114 -7.54 3.96 -7.45
C ILE A 114 -9.00 4.39 -7.62
N PHE A 115 -9.25 5.70 -7.72
CA PHE A 115 -10.58 6.26 -7.92
C PHE A 115 -11.26 5.75 -9.19
N GLN A 116 -10.50 5.51 -10.27
CA GLN A 116 -11.05 4.97 -11.51
C GLN A 116 -11.54 3.52 -11.36
N HIS A 117 -11.00 2.75 -10.42
CA HIS A 117 -11.39 1.36 -10.19
C HIS A 117 -12.35 1.21 -9.00
N VAL A 118 -12.47 2.24 -8.15
CA VAL A 118 -13.29 2.22 -6.93
C VAL A 118 -14.16 3.48 -6.88
N PRO A 119 -15.45 3.41 -7.26
CA PRO A 119 -16.33 4.57 -7.24
C PRO A 119 -16.54 5.12 -5.83
N ARG A 120 -16.83 6.43 -5.74
CA ARG A 120 -16.85 7.36 -4.58
C ARG A 120 -17.43 6.90 -3.22
N GLN A 121 -18.04 5.74 -3.09
CA GLN A 121 -18.79 5.37 -1.87
C GLN A 121 -17.93 4.94 -0.67
N THR A 122 -16.59 4.98 -0.75
CA THR A 122 -15.70 4.42 0.30
C THR A 122 -14.51 5.31 0.70
N TRP A 123 -14.60 6.64 0.56
CA TRP A 123 -13.54 7.58 0.97
C TRP A 123 -13.98 8.44 2.15
#